data_AF-J2Y457-F1
#
_entry.id   AF-J2Y457-F1
#
_cell.length_a   1.000
_cell.length_b   1.000
_cell.length_c   1.000
_cell.angle_alpha   90.00
_cell.angle_beta   90.00
_cell.angle_gamma   90.00
#
_symmetry.space_group_name_H-M   'P 1'
#
loop_
_entity.id
_entity.type
_entity.pdbx_description
1 polymer ?
#
loop_
_entity_poly.entity_id
_entity_poly.type
_entity_poly.pdbx_seq_one_letter_code
_entity_poly.pdbx_strand_id
1 'polypeptide(L)'
;MSDSNTAESVVTLSSKAEYENSINLSQHLPQAKNISEMVLDAFQSNRESDQIRELRNAIRQAHDAFDDDKAYELMGQLKQLKDAEAADFAALEDLGSRFPISRILSSYKDDPAFQELVYGLALKVLNQTHQAISNPSGSKGKASRAKKEAEVFVISKDGISVTLPLRTPRSKPNVDREAFEFLGFSFAGEGEEAELESETFLDNDGTEQPVTRKSIVTALQQKTAFDGYSIAQQ
;
A
#
# COMPACT_ATOMS: atom_id res chain seq x y z
N MET A 1 53.02 24.91 -30.31
CA MET A 1 52.21 23.86 -29.65
C MET A 1 51.42 24.55 -28.56
N SER A 2 50.11 24.65 -28.74
CA SER A 2 49.18 25.08 -27.70
C SER A 2 48.03 24.09 -27.74
N ASP A 3 48.16 23.05 -26.93
CA ASP A 3 47.05 22.20 -26.52
C ASP A 3 46.15 23.01 -25.60
N SER A 4 44.86 23.07 -25.91
CA SER A 4 43.83 23.37 -24.92
C SER A 4 42.53 22.74 -25.36
N ASN A 5 42.40 21.50 -24.91
CA ASN A 5 41.22 20.93 -24.26
C ASN A 5 39.87 21.25 -24.90
N THR A 6 39.38 20.26 -25.65
CA THR A 6 37.97 19.92 -25.82
C THR A 6 37.23 20.08 -24.49
N ALA A 7 36.55 21.22 -24.31
CA ALA A 7 35.47 21.31 -23.35
C ALA A 7 34.32 20.46 -23.93
N GLU A 8 34.25 19.20 -23.49
CA GLU A 8 33.06 18.39 -23.66
C GLU A 8 31.88 19.22 -23.14
N SER A 9 31.00 19.63 -24.07
CA SER A 9 29.77 20.30 -23.69
C SER A 9 28.91 19.25 -22.99
N VAL A 10 28.99 19.20 -21.66
CA VAL A 10 28.04 18.44 -20.85
C VAL A 10 26.68 19.07 -21.15
N VAL A 11 25.90 18.40 -22.00
CA VAL A 11 24.49 18.68 -22.20
C VAL A 11 23.85 18.41 -20.84
N THR A 12 23.75 19.44 -20.01
CA THR A 12 23.01 19.40 -18.75
C THR A 12 21.55 19.23 -19.16
N LEU A 13 21.07 18.00 -19.04
CA LEU A 13 19.69 17.68 -19.33
C LEU A 13 18.83 18.47 -18.33
N SER A 14 17.64 18.90 -18.77
CA SER A 14 16.64 19.44 -17.86
C SER A 14 16.42 18.46 -16.70
N SER A 15 16.24 18.94 -15.47
CA SER A 15 15.96 18.06 -14.32
C SER A 15 14.77 17.13 -14.55
N LYS A 16 13.81 17.52 -15.41
CA LYS A 16 12.75 16.64 -15.90
C LYS A 16 13.30 15.46 -16.70
N ALA A 17 14.16 15.73 -17.68
CA ALA A 17 14.79 14.71 -18.51
C ALA A 17 15.75 13.82 -17.70
N GLU A 18 16.49 14.39 -16.75
CA GLU A 18 17.32 13.61 -15.81
C GLU A 18 16.46 12.68 -14.94
N TYR A 19 15.33 13.17 -14.42
CA TYR A 19 14.38 12.37 -13.66
C TYR A 19 13.79 11.22 -14.50
N GLU A 20 13.26 11.54 -15.68
CA GLU A 20 12.67 10.55 -16.60
C GLU A 20 13.70 9.52 -17.07
N ASN A 21 14.95 9.90 -17.28
CA ASN A 21 16.01 8.95 -17.58
C ASN A 21 16.33 8.05 -16.37
N SER A 22 16.44 8.64 -15.18
CA SER A 22 16.80 7.94 -13.95
C SER A 22 15.73 6.93 -13.50
N ILE A 23 14.45 7.27 -13.68
CA ILE A 23 13.32 6.36 -13.37
C ILE A 23 13.35 5.12 -14.28
N ASN A 24 13.75 5.30 -15.55
CA ASN A 24 13.79 4.25 -16.58
C ASN A 24 15.02 3.34 -16.44
N LEU A 25 16.16 3.89 -16.02
CA LEU A 25 17.43 3.16 -15.88
C LEU A 25 17.46 2.11 -14.75
N SER A 26 16.39 1.99 -13.95
CA SER A 26 16.30 1.04 -12.82
C SER A 26 17.43 1.15 -11.78
N GLN A 27 18.10 2.30 -11.71
CA GLN A 27 19.19 2.55 -10.77
C GLN A 27 18.71 2.92 -9.35
N HIS A 28 17.41 3.16 -9.19
CA HIS A 28 16.80 3.53 -7.91
C HIS A 28 15.89 2.42 -7.38
N LEU A 29 15.90 2.25 -6.05
CA LEU A 29 15.00 1.34 -5.35
C LEU A 29 13.53 1.69 -5.64
N PRO A 30 12.62 0.69 -5.74
CA PRO A 30 11.20 0.93 -6.03
C PRO A 30 10.54 1.95 -5.08
N GLN A 31 10.92 1.96 -3.80
CA GLN A 31 10.40 2.91 -2.83
C GLN A 31 10.80 4.35 -3.14
N ALA A 32 12.02 4.58 -3.65
CA ALA A 32 12.44 5.92 -4.06
C ALA A 32 11.62 6.40 -5.27
N LYS A 33 11.30 5.50 -6.20
CA LYS A 33 10.41 5.80 -7.34
C LYS A 33 9.00 6.16 -6.89
N ASN A 34 8.44 5.42 -5.93
CA ASN A 34 7.10 5.70 -5.38
C ASN A 34 7.05 7.06 -4.67
N ILE A 35 8.10 7.40 -3.90
CA ILE A 35 8.18 8.70 -3.21
C ILE A 35 8.28 9.84 -4.23
N SER A 36 9.07 9.68 -5.29
CA SER A 36 9.19 10.72 -6.32
C SER A 36 7.93 10.90 -7.16
N GLU A 37 7.23 9.82 -7.50
CA GLU A 37 5.93 9.87 -8.17
C GLU A 37 4.88 10.59 -7.31
N MET A 38 4.82 10.29 -6.00
CA MET A 38 3.94 11.00 -5.07
C MET A 38 4.17 12.51 -5.05
N VAL A 39 5.43 12.95 -5.14
CA VAL A 39 5.76 14.38 -5.22
C VAL A 39 5.18 15.00 -6.49
N LEU A 40 5.33 14.33 -7.63
CA LEU A 40 4.79 14.79 -8.90
C LEU A 40 3.26 14.81 -8.89
N ASP A 41 2.62 13.77 -8.37
CA ASP A 41 1.16 13.68 -8.25
C ASP A 41 0.58 14.83 -7.42
N ALA A 42 1.27 15.24 -6.36
CA ALA A 42 0.83 16.35 -5.51
C ALA A 42 0.80 17.69 -6.27
N PHE A 43 1.65 17.88 -7.28
CA PHE A 43 1.66 19.07 -8.14
C PHE A 43 0.80 18.90 -9.41
N GLN A 44 0.53 17.67 -9.82
CA GLN A 44 -0.20 17.35 -11.05
C GLN A 44 -1.69 17.07 -10.82
N SER A 45 -2.16 17.01 -9.57
CA SER A 45 -3.57 16.84 -9.23
C SER A 45 -4.39 18.10 -9.53
N ASN A 46 -4.40 18.57 -10.77
CA ASN A 46 -5.44 19.43 -11.30
C ASN A 46 -6.68 18.58 -11.52
N ARG A 47 -7.51 18.49 -10.47
CA ARG A 47 -8.87 18.00 -10.61
C ARG A 47 -9.68 19.10 -11.28
N GLU A 48 -10.39 18.74 -12.35
CA GLU A 48 -11.51 19.53 -12.87
C GLU A 48 -12.30 20.10 -11.68
N SER A 49 -12.65 21.40 -11.74
CA SER A 49 -13.39 22.05 -10.66
C SER A 49 -14.56 21.16 -10.22
N ASP A 50 -14.62 20.83 -8.93
CA ASP A 50 -15.69 19.97 -8.40
C ASP A 50 -17.07 20.54 -8.78
N GLN A 51 -17.17 21.86 -8.93
CA GLN A 51 -18.36 22.57 -9.42
C GLN A 51 -18.74 22.20 -10.87
N ILE A 52 -17.78 22.07 -11.78
CA ILE A 52 -18.05 21.60 -13.15
C ILE A 52 -18.56 20.18 -13.14
N ARG A 53 -17.97 19.32 -12.31
CA ARG A 53 -18.40 17.93 -12.19
C ARG A 53 -19.83 17.84 -11.64
N GLU A 54 -20.14 18.62 -10.62
CA GLU A 54 -21.48 18.70 -10.03
C GLU A 54 -22.51 19.23 -11.03
N LEU A 55 -22.20 20.30 -11.76
CA LEU A 55 -23.05 20.85 -12.82
C LEU A 55 -23.35 19.80 -13.91
N ARG A 56 -22.34 19.06 -14.37
CA ARG A 56 -22.54 17.98 -15.35
C ARG A 56 -23.48 16.89 -14.83
N ASN A 57 -23.35 16.52 -13.55
CA ASN A 57 -24.24 15.55 -12.93
C ASN A 57 -25.67 16.08 -12.81
N ALA A 58 -25.84 17.34 -12.41
CA ALA A 58 -27.15 17.99 -12.31
C ALA A 58 -27.84 18.12 -13.68
N ILE A 59 -27.09 18.44 -14.74
CA ILE A 59 -27.60 18.47 -16.12
C ILE A 59 -28.08 17.09 -16.54
N ARG A 60 -27.32 16.03 -16.24
CA ARG A 60 -27.73 14.65 -16.54
C ARG A 60 -29.03 14.30 -15.82
N GLN A 61 -29.13 14.63 -14.53
CA GLN A 61 -30.35 14.40 -13.75
C GLN A 61 -31.56 15.17 -14.29
N ALA A 62 -31.39 16.41 -14.73
CA ALA A 62 -32.46 17.20 -15.34
C ALA A 62 -32.94 16.57 -16.65
N HIS A 63 -32.02 16.08 -17.49
CA HIS A 63 -32.38 15.33 -18.71
C HIS A 63 -33.11 14.02 -18.41
N ASP A 64 -32.62 13.24 -17.43
CA ASP A 64 -33.25 11.98 -17.03
C ASP A 64 -34.67 12.21 -16.45
N ALA A 65 -34.91 13.39 -15.87
CA ALA A 65 -36.22 13.84 -15.39
C ALA A 65 -37.09 14.51 -16.46
N PHE A 66 -36.61 14.64 -17.70
CA PHE A 66 -37.26 15.40 -18.79
C PHE A 66 -37.61 16.85 -18.42
N ASP A 67 -36.81 17.46 -17.53
CA ASP A 67 -36.93 18.87 -17.14
C ASP A 67 -36.01 19.73 -18.02
N ASP A 68 -36.48 19.96 -19.26
CA ASP A 68 -35.69 20.64 -20.30
C ASP A 68 -35.35 22.09 -19.92
N ASP A 69 -36.27 22.82 -19.27
CA ASP A 69 -36.04 24.21 -18.84
C ASP A 69 -34.87 24.29 -17.85
N LYS A 70 -34.85 23.38 -16.86
CA LYS A 70 -33.77 23.29 -15.89
C LYS A 70 -32.46 22.81 -16.52
N ALA A 71 -32.51 21.88 -17.46
CA ALA A 71 -31.32 21.43 -18.17
C ALA A 71 -30.67 22.58 -18.96
N TYR A 72 -31.47 23.41 -19.64
CA TYR A 72 -30.98 24.60 -20.35
C TYR A 72 -30.36 25.64 -19.42
N GLU A 73 -30.98 25.92 -18.28
CA GLU A 73 -30.43 26.83 -17.28
C GLU A 73 -29.05 26.36 -16.78
N LEU A 74 -28.95 25.09 -16.40
CA LEU A 74 -27.72 24.48 -15.91
C LEU A 74 -26.62 24.43 -17.00
N MET A 75 -26.99 24.20 -18.27
CA MET A 75 -26.04 24.31 -19.38
C MET A 75 -25.51 25.74 -19.56
N GLY A 76 -26.36 26.75 -19.36
CA GLY A 76 -25.95 28.16 -19.36
C GLY A 76 -24.91 28.45 -18.28
N GLN A 77 -25.15 27.96 -17.06
CA GLN A 77 -24.20 28.07 -15.94
C GLN A 77 -22.88 27.34 -16.23
N LEU A 78 -22.95 26.12 -16.78
CA LEU A 78 -21.76 25.36 -17.17
C LEU A 78 -20.93 26.10 -18.22
N LYS A 79 -21.58 26.75 -19.20
CA LYS A 79 -20.90 27.55 -20.21
C LYS A 79 -20.20 28.74 -19.59
N GLN A 80 -20.89 29.51 -18.75
CA GLN A 80 -20.30 30.67 -18.07
C GLN A 80 -19.07 30.27 -17.24
N LEU A 81 -19.16 29.16 -16.51
CA LEU A 81 -18.06 28.66 -15.69
C LEU A 81 -16.86 28.24 -16.56
N LYS A 82 -17.11 27.56 -17.70
CA LYS A 82 -16.04 27.22 -18.67
C LYS A 82 -15.40 28.44 -19.32
N ASP A 83 -16.20 29.43 -19.68
CA ASP A 83 -15.69 30.68 -20.26
C ASP A 83 -14.85 31.44 -19.23
N ALA A 84 -15.24 31.41 -17.95
CA ALA A 84 -14.46 31.96 -16.84
C ALA A 84 -13.15 31.19 -16.62
N GLU A 85 -13.16 29.86 -16.59
CA GLU A 85 -11.93 29.06 -16.50
C GLU A 85 -10.97 29.36 -17.66
N ALA A 86 -11.49 29.47 -18.89
CA ALA A 86 -10.67 29.82 -20.05
C ALA A 86 -10.04 31.22 -19.91
N ALA A 87 -10.79 32.19 -19.38
CA ALA A 87 -10.27 33.53 -19.10
C ALA A 87 -9.22 33.52 -17.98
N ASP A 88 -9.43 32.74 -16.92
CA ASP A 88 -8.49 32.57 -15.82
C ASP A 88 -7.18 31.93 -16.33
N PHE A 89 -7.26 30.88 -17.16
CA PHE A 89 -6.09 30.28 -17.79
C PHE A 89 -5.32 31.28 -18.66
N ALA A 90 -6.02 32.09 -19.45
CA ALA A 90 -5.38 33.13 -20.26
C ALA A 90 -4.68 34.19 -19.39
N ALA A 91 -5.29 34.59 -18.27
CA ALA A 91 -4.69 35.52 -17.32
C ALA A 91 -3.44 34.92 -16.64
N LEU A 92 -3.47 33.63 -16.29
CA LEU A 92 -2.33 32.92 -15.73
C LEU A 92 -1.17 32.78 -16.74
N GLU A 93 -1.48 32.54 -18.02
CA GLU A 93 -0.47 32.49 -19.09
C GLU A 93 0.19 33.87 -19.29
N ASP A 94 -0.60 34.95 -19.32
CA ASP A 94 -0.09 36.32 -19.38
C ASP A 94 0.81 36.64 -18.18
N LEU A 95 0.43 36.22 -16.97
CA LEU A 95 1.25 36.39 -15.77
C LEU A 95 2.60 35.66 -15.90
N GLY A 96 2.58 34.41 -16.37
CA GLY A 96 3.78 33.60 -16.59
C GLY A 96 4.70 34.17 -17.68
N SER A 97 4.14 34.88 -18.67
CA SER A 97 4.93 35.58 -19.70
C SER A 97 5.64 36.82 -19.15
N ARG A 98 5.05 37.48 -18.15
CA ARG A 98 5.55 38.75 -17.58
C ARG A 98 6.55 38.54 -16.44
N PHE A 99 6.40 37.47 -15.67
CA PHE A 99 7.25 37.22 -14.50
C PHE A 99 7.80 35.79 -14.52
N PRO A 100 9.10 35.60 -14.20
CA PRO A 100 9.65 34.27 -14.06
C PRO A 100 8.98 33.54 -12.90
N ILE A 101 8.77 32.23 -13.05
CA ILE A 101 8.07 31.40 -12.05
C ILE A 101 8.70 31.49 -10.65
N SER A 102 10.02 31.64 -10.55
CA SER A 102 10.72 31.82 -9.27
C SER A 102 10.29 33.10 -8.53
N ARG A 103 10.04 34.19 -9.27
CA ARG A 103 9.54 35.45 -8.72
C ARG A 103 8.09 35.33 -8.29
N ILE A 104 7.27 34.62 -9.07
CA ILE A 104 5.88 34.33 -8.70
C ILE A 104 5.86 33.51 -7.40
N LEU A 105 6.57 32.38 -7.32
CA LEU A 105 6.60 31.52 -6.14
C LEU A 105 7.13 32.24 -4.89
N SER A 106 8.19 33.04 -5.01
CA SER A 106 8.72 33.82 -3.89
C SER A 106 7.74 34.87 -3.37
N SER A 107 6.81 35.36 -4.19
CA SER A 107 5.76 36.27 -3.72
C SER A 107 4.74 35.58 -2.80
N TYR A 108 4.58 34.26 -2.92
CA TYR A 108 3.69 33.43 -2.09
C TYR A 108 4.40 32.79 -0.90
N LYS A 109 5.69 33.04 -0.66
CA LYS A 109 6.46 32.37 0.42
C LYS A 109 5.83 32.49 1.82
N ASP A 110 5.13 33.59 2.08
CA ASP A 110 4.48 33.89 3.36
C ASP A 110 2.95 33.65 3.31
N ASP A 111 2.42 33.17 2.18
CA ASP A 111 1.00 32.84 2.03
C ASP A 111 0.68 31.54 2.77
N PRO A 112 -0.33 31.51 3.67
CA PRO A 112 -0.65 30.32 4.45
C PRO A 112 -1.03 29.10 3.60
N ALA A 113 -1.73 29.29 2.48
CA ALA A 113 -2.15 28.18 1.62
C ALA A 113 -0.95 27.60 0.85
N PHE A 114 -0.03 28.46 0.40
CA PHE A 114 1.22 28.01 -0.20
C PHE A 114 2.11 27.28 0.82
N GLN A 115 2.20 27.79 2.05
CA GLN A 115 2.93 27.13 3.14
C GLN A 115 2.33 25.76 3.46
N GLU A 116 1.01 25.63 3.59
CA GLU A 116 0.36 24.35 3.84
C GLU A 116 0.66 23.32 2.75
N LEU A 117 0.68 23.75 1.48
CA LEU A 117 1.04 22.88 0.36
C LEU A 117 2.50 22.41 0.44
N VAL A 118 3.45 23.32 0.66
CA VAL A 118 4.89 23.01 0.72
C VAL A 118 5.22 22.15 1.95
N TYR A 119 4.75 22.53 3.13
CA TYR A 119 5.00 21.80 4.37
C TYR A 119 4.24 20.47 4.41
N GLY A 120 3.01 20.43 3.88
CA GLY A 120 2.26 19.19 3.73
C GLY A 120 2.97 18.19 2.82
N LEU A 121 3.54 18.65 1.71
CA LEU A 121 4.38 17.82 0.84
C LEU A 121 5.66 17.36 1.54
N ALA A 122 6.36 18.27 2.22
CA ALA A 122 7.57 17.93 2.97
C ALA A 122 7.30 16.88 4.04
N LEU A 123 6.20 16.99 4.78
CA LEU A 123 5.76 16.03 5.78
C LEU A 123 5.44 14.67 5.16
N LYS A 124 4.75 14.64 4.01
CA LYS A 124 4.48 13.40 3.28
C LYS A 124 5.78 12.70 2.86
N VAL A 125 6.72 13.43 2.26
CA VAL A 125 8.03 12.89 1.87
C VAL A 125 8.79 12.39 3.09
N LEU A 126 8.81 13.14 4.19
CA LEU A 126 9.47 12.74 5.44
C LEU A 126 8.90 11.41 5.97
N ASN A 127 7.58 11.30 6.06
CA ASN A 127 6.91 10.11 6.57
C ASN A 127 7.10 8.89 5.66
N GLN A 128 7.05 9.08 4.34
CA GLN A 128 7.23 7.98 3.38
C GLN A 128 8.69 7.54 3.30
N THR A 129 9.63 8.47 3.38
CA THR A 129 11.06 8.16 3.44
C THR A 129 11.37 7.40 4.73
N HIS A 130 10.82 7.84 5.88
CA HIS A 130 10.95 7.12 7.14
C HIS A 130 10.42 5.69 7.02
N GLN A 131 9.23 5.49 6.45
CA GLN A 131 8.66 4.16 6.20
C GLN A 131 9.51 3.31 5.27
N ALA A 132 10.02 3.88 4.19
CA ALA A 132 10.87 3.19 3.24
C ALA A 132 12.20 2.73 3.86
N ILE A 133 12.78 3.55 4.75
CA ILE A 133 14.00 3.21 5.48
C ILE A 133 13.72 2.19 6.58
N SER A 134 12.63 2.34 7.33
CA SER A 134 12.27 1.42 8.41
C SER A 134 11.83 0.05 7.90
N ASN A 135 11.25 -0.01 6.69
CA ASN A 135 10.76 -1.23 6.03
C ASN A 135 11.28 -1.33 4.58
N PRO A 136 12.59 -1.63 4.38
CA PRO A 136 13.21 -1.63 3.05
C PRO A 136 12.74 -2.78 2.12
N SER A 137 12.04 -3.80 2.65
CA SER A 137 11.59 -4.98 1.90
C SER A 137 10.28 -4.78 1.10
N GLY A 138 9.93 -3.55 0.75
CA GLY A 138 8.69 -3.19 0.04
C GLY A 138 8.57 -3.67 -1.42
N SER A 139 9.47 -4.52 -1.93
CA SER A 139 9.30 -5.21 -3.21
C SER A 139 8.74 -6.61 -2.99
N LYS A 140 7.43 -6.78 -3.26
CA LYS A 140 6.71 -8.06 -3.35
C LYS A 140 6.92 -9.02 -2.16
N GLY A 141 6.48 -8.60 -0.98
CA GLY A 141 6.19 -9.51 0.14
C GLY A 141 4.93 -9.03 0.84
N LYS A 142 3.93 -9.89 0.95
CA LYS A 142 2.62 -9.69 1.58
C LYS A 142 2.61 -8.61 2.65
N ALA A 143 1.61 -7.73 2.60
CA ALA A 143 1.22 -6.83 3.68
C ALA A 143 1.60 -7.43 5.04
N SER A 144 2.58 -6.83 5.70
CA SER A 144 2.79 -6.98 7.13
C SER A 144 1.63 -6.26 7.82
N ARG A 145 0.45 -6.89 7.71
CA ARG A 145 -0.64 -6.71 8.65
C ARG A 145 0.02 -6.80 10.02
N ALA A 146 -0.19 -5.78 10.85
CA ALA A 146 0.32 -5.71 12.22
C ALA A 146 0.41 -7.13 12.80
N LYS A 147 1.58 -7.51 13.34
CA LYS A 147 1.77 -8.80 14.02
C LYS A 147 0.59 -8.96 14.98
N LYS A 148 -0.42 -9.71 14.55
CA LYS A 148 -1.41 -10.25 15.45
C LYS A 148 -0.55 -11.16 16.31
N GLU A 149 -0.45 -10.85 17.60
CA GLU A 149 0.21 -11.74 18.55
C GLU A 149 -0.30 -13.15 18.24
N ALA A 150 0.62 -14.08 18.00
CA ALA A 150 0.26 -15.43 17.63
C ALA A 150 -0.62 -15.97 18.75
N GLU A 151 -1.84 -16.39 18.45
CA GLU A 151 -2.73 -16.97 19.44
C GLU A 151 -2.06 -18.26 19.93
N VAL A 152 -1.57 -18.26 21.18
CA VAL A 152 -0.89 -19.41 21.77
C VAL A 152 -1.92 -20.28 22.45
N PHE A 153 -1.95 -21.56 22.07
CA PHE A 153 -2.78 -22.54 22.74
C PHE A 153 -1.91 -23.45 23.60
N VAL A 154 -2.43 -23.88 24.73
CA VAL A 154 -1.83 -24.90 25.59
C VAL A 154 -2.65 -26.17 25.41
N ILE A 155 -2.01 -27.24 24.95
CA ILE A 155 -2.60 -28.57 24.81
C ILE A 155 -2.17 -29.37 26.03
N SER A 156 -3.13 -29.94 26.75
CA SER A 156 -2.88 -30.66 28.00
C SER A 156 -3.51 -32.04 27.99
N LYS A 157 -2.75 -33.04 28.48
CA LYS A 157 -3.22 -34.41 28.73
C LYS A 157 -2.41 -35.02 29.87
N ASP A 158 -3.07 -35.73 30.78
CA ASP A 158 -2.45 -36.48 31.89
C ASP A 158 -1.47 -35.65 32.74
N GLY A 159 -1.78 -34.37 32.94
CA GLY A 159 -0.95 -33.44 33.73
C GLY A 159 0.27 -32.85 33.00
N ILE A 160 0.51 -33.23 31.73
CA ILE A 160 1.55 -32.68 30.86
C ILE A 160 0.92 -31.66 29.92
N SER A 161 1.62 -30.57 29.63
CA SER A 161 1.16 -29.51 28.74
C SER A 161 2.23 -29.05 27.77
N VAL A 162 1.84 -28.80 26.52
CA VAL A 162 2.70 -28.28 25.45
C VAL A 162 2.04 -27.09 24.76
N THR A 163 2.83 -26.17 24.24
CA THR A 163 2.31 -24.97 23.56
C THR A 163 2.22 -25.16 22.05
N LEU A 164 1.09 -24.79 21.47
CA LEU A 164 0.86 -24.75 20.02
C LEU A 164 0.46 -23.34 19.58
N PRO A 165 1.40 -22.51 19.11
CA PRO A 165 1.11 -21.17 18.63
C PRO A 165 0.53 -21.15 17.21
N LEU A 166 -0.61 -20.48 17.03
CA LEU A 166 -1.23 -20.25 15.74
C LEU A 166 -0.53 -19.08 15.02
N ARG A 167 0.43 -19.42 14.14
CA ARG A 167 1.25 -18.44 13.43
C ARG A 167 0.66 -18.04 12.06
N THR A 168 0.78 -16.75 11.75
CA THR A 168 0.58 -16.19 10.40
C THR A 168 1.82 -15.39 10.00
N PRO A 169 2.53 -15.76 8.91
CA PRO A 169 2.26 -16.83 7.95
C PRO A 169 2.45 -18.25 8.49
N ARG A 170 1.96 -19.27 7.75
CA ARG A 170 2.09 -20.69 8.14
C ARG A 170 3.57 -21.09 8.18
N SER A 171 4.01 -21.70 9.28
CA SER A 171 5.33 -22.34 9.44
C SER A 171 5.24 -23.85 9.16
N LYS A 172 6.38 -24.48 8.81
CA LYS A 172 6.46 -25.96 8.68
C LYS A 172 6.02 -26.65 9.98
N PRO A 173 5.42 -27.85 9.94
CA PRO A 173 5.03 -28.60 11.14
C PRO A 173 6.19 -28.84 12.11
N ASN A 174 7.40 -29.10 11.60
CA ASN A 174 8.60 -29.37 12.38
C ASN A 174 8.96 -28.25 13.39
N VAL A 175 8.51 -27.01 13.17
CA VAL A 175 8.75 -25.88 14.08
C VAL A 175 8.10 -26.08 15.46
N ASP A 176 6.99 -26.83 15.55
CA ASP A 176 6.37 -27.18 16.84
C ASP A 176 6.31 -28.69 17.02
N ARG A 177 7.36 -29.39 16.57
CA ARG A 177 7.46 -30.85 16.59
C ARG A 177 6.99 -31.47 17.90
N GLU A 178 7.39 -30.90 19.04
CA GLU A 178 6.97 -31.34 20.38
C GLU A 178 5.44 -31.40 20.54
N ALA A 179 4.70 -30.41 20.05
CA ALA A 179 3.25 -30.38 20.15
C ALA A 179 2.57 -31.38 19.21
N PHE A 180 3.15 -31.64 18.04
CA PHE A 180 2.65 -32.64 17.11
C PHE A 180 2.95 -34.07 17.63
N GLU A 181 4.16 -34.32 18.12
CA GLU A 181 4.52 -35.60 18.75
C GLU A 181 3.69 -35.88 20.00
N PHE A 182 3.38 -34.85 20.80
CA PHE A 182 2.48 -34.98 21.95
C PHE A 182 1.07 -35.45 21.58
N LEU A 183 0.61 -35.12 20.37
CA LEU A 183 -0.67 -35.57 19.82
C LEU A 183 -0.59 -36.92 19.09
N GLY A 184 0.60 -37.54 19.04
CA GLY A 184 0.82 -38.85 18.43
C GLY A 184 1.26 -38.80 16.97
N PHE A 185 1.66 -37.64 16.45
CA PHE A 185 2.25 -37.56 15.11
C PHE A 185 3.72 -37.96 15.08
N SER A 186 4.15 -38.59 13.99
CA SER A 186 5.54 -38.99 13.78
C SER A 186 6.20 -38.14 12.69
N PHE A 187 7.51 -37.96 12.80
CA PHE A 187 8.33 -37.27 11.81
C PHE A 187 9.45 -38.18 11.30
N ALA A 188 9.63 -38.23 9.98
CA ALA A 188 10.74 -38.93 9.32
C ALA A 188 11.90 -37.95 9.08
N GLY A 189 13.13 -38.42 9.34
CA GLY A 189 14.36 -37.62 9.18
C GLY A 189 14.86 -36.97 10.48
N GLU A 190 15.99 -36.26 10.38
CA GLU A 190 16.69 -35.66 11.53
C GLU A 190 16.75 -34.13 11.44
N GLY A 191 16.67 -33.48 12.59
CA GLY A 191 16.85 -32.03 12.71
C GLY A 191 15.77 -31.21 12.01
N GLU A 192 16.17 -30.07 11.43
CA GLU A 192 15.26 -29.09 10.81
C GLU A 192 14.61 -29.60 9.51
N GLU A 193 15.17 -30.64 8.90
CA GLU A 193 14.66 -31.27 7.67
C GLU A 193 13.69 -32.42 7.94
N ALA A 194 13.34 -32.70 9.20
CA ALA A 194 12.36 -33.73 9.52
C ALA A 194 10.96 -33.36 8.98
N GLU A 195 10.34 -34.29 8.28
CA GLU A 195 9.02 -34.13 7.65
C GLU A 195 7.98 -35.01 8.34
N LEU A 196 6.73 -34.57 8.33
CA LEU A 196 5.63 -35.27 8.96
C LEU A 196 5.30 -36.55 8.18
N GLU A 197 5.21 -37.70 8.87
CA GLU A 197 4.95 -38.99 8.19
C GLU A 197 3.53 -39.12 7.65
N SER A 198 2.55 -38.48 8.30
CA SER A 198 1.16 -38.44 7.85
C SER A 198 0.67 -37.01 7.77
N GLU A 199 0.22 -36.59 6.58
CA GLU A 199 -0.32 -35.25 6.37
C GLU A 199 -1.80 -35.12 6.77
N THR A 200 -2.45 -36.22 7.18
CA THR A 200 -3.85 -36.25 7.63
C THR A 200 -4.03 -36.95 8.98
N PHE A 201 -5.12 -36.62 9.67
CA PHE A 201 -5.63 -37.33 10.86
C PHE A 201 -7.13 -37.59 10.68
N LEU A 202 -7.65 -38.64 11.31
CA LEU A 202 -9.08 -38.93 11.29
C LEU A 202 -9.79 -38.23 12.46
N ASP A 203 -10.95 -37.65 12.18
CA ASP A 203 -11.89 -37.26 13.22
C ASP A 203 -12.75 -38.45 13.70
N ASN A 204 -13.52 -38.23 14.76
CA ASN A 204 -14.37 -39.22 15.41
C ASN A 204 -15.49 -39.74 14.49
N ASP A 205 -15.80 -39.01 13.41
CA ASP A 205 -16.76 -39.41 12.37
C ASP A 205 -16.07 -40.19 11.22
N GLY A 206 -14.76 -40.42 11.32
CA GLY A 206 -13.95 -41.13 10.32
C GLY A 206 -13.58 -40.28 9.10
N THR A 207 -13.70 -38.96 9.18
CA THR A 207 -13.33 -38.04 8.11
C THR A 207 -11.86 -37.65 8.22
N GLU A 208 -11.14 -37.66 7.09
CA GLU A 208 -9.76 -37.20 7.04
C GLU A 208 -9.67 -35.68 7.09
N GLN A 209 -8.92 -35.17 8.07
CA GLN A 209 -8.60 -33.77 8.26
C GLN A 209 -7.11 -33.55 8.00
N PRO A 210 -6.70 -32.42 7.38
CA PRO A 210 -5.30 -32.14 7.15
C PRO A 210 -4.59 -31.84 8.47
N VAL A 211 -3.32 -32.22 8.63
CA VAL A 211 -2.51 -31.96 9.83
C VAL A 211 -1.96 -30.54 9.79
N THR A 212 -2.80 -29.59 10.20
CA THR A 212 -2.44 -28.17 10.32
C THR A 212 -2.74 -27.69 11.73
N ARG A 213 -2.01 -26.66 12.20
CA ARG A 213 -2.26 -26.07 13.53
C ARG A 213 -3.72 -25.65 13.71
N LYS A 214 -4.33 -25.08 12.65
CA LYS A 214 -5.74 -24.65 12.69
C LYS A 214 -6.71 -25.82 12.82
N SER A 215 -6.53 -26.88 12.05
CA SER A 215 -7.40 -28.07 12.13
C SER A 215 -7.23 -28.81 13.44
N ILE A 216 -6.00 -28.93 13.97
CA ILE A 216 -5.73 -29.49 15.30
C ILE A 216 -6.44 -28.69 16.40
N VAL A 217 -6.26 -27.36 16.41
CA VAL A 217 -6.94 -26.49 17.39
C VAL A 217 -8.45 -26.61 17.28
N THR A 218 -8.99 -26.60 16.07
CA THR A 218 -10.44 -26.74 15.83
C THR A 218 -10.95 -28.08 16.34
N ALA A 219 -10.25 -29.18 16.05
CA ALA A 219 -10.65 -30.52 16.46
C ALA A 219 -10.61 -30.69 17.98
N LEU A 220 -9.60 -30.14 18.66
CA LEU A 220 -9.50 -30.15 20.12
C LEU A 220 -10.57 -29.27 20.79
N GLN A 221 -10.85 -28.08 20.24
CA GLN A 221 -11.89 -27.18 20.76
C GLN A 221 -13.30 -27.77 20.60
N GLN A 222 -13.56 -28.41 19.45
CA GLN A 222 -14.85 -29.03 19.15
C GLN A 222 -14.98 -30.46 19.67
N LYS A 223 -13.89 -31.02 20.21
CA LYS A 223 -13.78 -32.43 20.68
C LYS A 223 -14.18 -33.43 19.60
N THR A 224 -13.78 -33.15 18.36
CA THR A 224 -14.03 -34.02 17.21
C THR A 224 -12.87 -34.96 16.92
N ALA A 225 -11.71 -34.80 17.56
CA ALA A 225 -10.59 -35.74 17.52
C ALA A 225 -9.71 -35.58 18.77
N PHE A 226 -8.70 -36.45 18.92
CA PHE A 226 -7.71 -36.44 20.01
C PHE A 226 -8.36 -36.62 21.40
N ASP A 227 -9.06 -37.74 21.58
CA ASP A 227 -9.73 -38.04 22.85
C ASP A 227 -8.76 -38.05 24.04
N GLY A 228 -9.20 -37.44 25.14
CA GLY A 228 -8.41 -37.27 26.37
C GLY A 228 -7.48 -36.06 26.38
N TYR A 229 -7.34 -35.32 25.28
CA TYR A 229 -6.64 -34.05 25.25
C TYR A 229 -7.59 -32.88 25.53
N SER A 230 -7.05 -31.81 26.09
CA SER A 230 -7.75 -30.54 26.29
C SER A 230 -6.92 -29.39 25.73
N ILE A 231 -7.59 -28.29 25.38
CA ILE A 231 -6.94 -27.11 24.84
C ILE A 231 -7.47 -25.84 25.50
N ALA A 232 -6.57 -24.94 25.87
CA ALA A 232 -6.88 -23.61 26.39
C ALA A 232 -6.11 -22.56 25.60
N GLN A 233 -6.75 -21.42 25.33
CA GLN A 233 -6.04 -20.25 24.82
C GLN A 233 -5.31 -19.58 25.99
N GLN A 234 -4.03 -19.26 25.80
CA GLN A 234 -3.20 -18.54 26.74
C GLN A 234 -3.47 -17.03 26.71
#